data_AF-A0A7S8WC19-F1
#
_entry.id   AF-A0A7S8WC19-F1
#
_cell.length_a   1.000
_cell.length_b   1.000
_cell.length_c   1.000
_cell.angle_alpha   90.00
_cell.angle_beta   90.00
_cell.angle_gamma   90.00
#
_symmetry.space_group_name_H-M   'P 1'
#
loop_
_entity.id
_entity.type
_entity.pdbx_description
1 polymer ?
#
loop_
_entity_poly.entity_id
_entity_poly.type
_entity_poly.pdbx_seq_one_letter_code
_entity_poly.pdbx_strand_id
1 'polypeptide(L)'
;MIEKCFYKICFSPLSVNDPKFFGFSEFLAGLALMILAWTIADIRYRFRVQVAPLPLKMITFSIVVFVGLSTILTDLWRASGWLVFNQTFITSALWQAFLAITFFTTFLIWIWFAFIRPPVFGKLNSKRYVTTIYRYIIEGVPTNLAIIADELTHSAPKIIKYAPEKHRFEKSDNTGKQQKINISKVEIYAYNLLDLIADKRFCKVIIESSPITALAFFEEISDQNKYSVNIPIFARNIVNEAINNKESFIYHEAEWYDSGLIGQTKPITQAIFSNFNMVESIGTMFDAPFSKWDAPQWEAYSRVVLITIENLLEKKFINPCYTIYSAMNNLENSVRDLYTLNGSPNMGENDTYERLKVVIGFIEKFLKLLEEKRADEKIKLRSLDKENIYYDRTIYDHLVNMLFEIICKASFIKSSSSSFELWNIHHNTIWSEFFNYGSFDTYIGRAFKFKLRRLIYNEILRMNEFPNFQGAAVLGFCLYLFGFKLNKNSGAYRDTIALHTVVLNWTKKNFAALYEFNPKVAERCLIDNMTYDHEKRRITRAFTGNPLNREITYYHFDVDPPHENFKKFD
;
A
#
# COMPACT_ATOMS: atom_id res chain seq x y z
N MET A 1 77.57 -26.08 -22.05
CA MET A 1 77.09 -24.94 -21.23
C MET A 1 78.33 -24.22 -20.73
N ILE A 2 78.55 -22.97 -21.12
CA ILE A 2 79.68 -22.17 -20.62
C ILE A 2 79.11 -21.31 -19.50
N GLU A 3 79.35 -21.71 -18.24
CA GLU A 3 79.12 -20.83 -17.10
C GLU A 3 80.10 -19.66 -17.20
N LYS A 4 79.58 -18.44 -17.37
CA LYS A 4 80.39 -17.23 -17.27
C LYS A 4 80.30 -16.75 -15.83
N CYS A 5 81.37 -16.93 -15.05
CA CYS A 5 81.43 -16.40 -13.70
C CYS A 5 82.25 -15.10 -13.66
N PHE A 6 81.66 -14.03 -13.13
CA PHE A 6 82.34 -12.77 -12.86
C PHE A 6 82.26 -12.49 -11.35
N TYR A 7 83.40 -12.32 -10.67
CA TYR A 7 83.48 -11.90 -9.25
C TYR A 7 82.48 -12.61 -8.30
N LYS A 8 82.55 -13.96 -8.22
CA LYS A 8 81.67 -14.86 -7.42
C LYS A 8 80.22 -15.00 -7.88
N ILE A 9 79.85 -14.39 -9.00
CA ILE A 9 78.51 -14.49 -9.56
C ILE A 9 78.57 -15.28 -10.87
N CYS A 10 77.97 -16.48 -10.88
CA CYS A 10 77.95 -17.36 -12.04
C CYS A 10 76.67 -17.20 -12.84
N PHE A 11 76.81 -17.12 -14.16
CA PHE A 11 75.71 -17.05 -15.10
C PHE A 11 75.57 -18.37 -15.86
N SER A 12 74.42 -19.03 -15.74
CA SER A 12 74.07 -20.18 -16.56
C SER A 12 72.96 -19.80 -17.55
N PRO A 13 72.99 -20.34 -18.78
CA PRO A 13 71.88 -20.16 -19.72
C PRO A 13 70.64 -20.87 -19.17
N LEU A 14 69.47 -20.21 -19.22
CA LEU A 14 68.22 -20.83 -18.82
C LEU A 14 67.95 -22.08 -19.68
N SER A 15 67.63 -23.20 -19.03
CA SER A 15 67.37 -24.48 -19.68
C SER A 15 66.16 -24.39 -20.65
N VAL A 16 66.43 -24.58 -21.95
CA VAL A 16 65.41 -24.59 -23.01
C VAL A 16 64.51 -25.83 -22.89
N ASN A 17 65.01 -26.92 -22.31
CA ASN A 17 64.36 -28.24 -22.27
C ASN A 17 63.65 -28.55 -20.94
N ASP A 18 63.68 -27.65 -19.96
CA ASP A 18 62.91 -27.86 -18.73
C ASP A 18 61.41 -28.00 -19.06
N PRO A 19 60.61 -28.68 -18.23
CA PRO A 19 59.16 -28.71 -18.44
C PRO A 19 58.54 -27.30 -18.29
N LYS A 20 57.61 -26.97 -19.17
CA LYS A 20 56.83 -25.73 -19.15
C LYS A 20 55.45 -26.04 -18.56
N PHE A 21 55.15 -25.48 -17.39
CA PHE A 21 53.86 -25.73 -16.72
C PHE A 21 52.82 -24.64 -17.01
N PHE A 22 53.26 -23.39 -17.25
CA PHE A 22 52.37 -22.28 -17.58
C PHE A 22 53.14 -21.22 -18.37
N GLY A 23 52.72 -20.95 -19.60
CA GLY A 23 53.17 -19.81 -20.40
C GLY A 23 52.06 -19.26 -21.28
N PHE A 24 52.44 -18.67 -22.41
CA PHE A 24 51.52 -17.82 -23.16
C PHE A 24 50.34 -18.58 -23.79
N SER A 25 50.56 -19.83 -24.22
CA SER A 25 49.51 -20.72 -24.74
C SER A 25 48.45 -21.03 -23.70
N GLU A 26 48.86 -21.41 -22.49
CA GLU A 26 47.95 -21.75 -21.39
C GLU A 26 47.20 -20.50 -20.89
N PHE A 27 47.89 -19.36 -20.83
CA PHE A 27 47.28 -18.06 -20.53
C PHE A 27 46.21 -17.69 -21.55
N LEU A 28 46.48 -17.82 -22.86
CA LEU A 28 45.49 -17.54 -23.91
C LEU A 28 44.27 -18.46 -23.82
N ALA A 29 44.48 -19.75 -23.56
CA ALA A 29 43.39 -20.71 -23.37
C ALA A 29 42.51 -20.33 -22.16
N GLY A 30 43.14 -19.99 -21.02
CA GLY A 30 42.43 -19.54 -19.82
C GLY A 30 41.70 -18.21 -20.02
N LEU A 31 42.32 -17.25 -20.71
CA LEU A 31 41.72 -15.96 -21.04
C LEU A 31 40.50 -16.13 -21.96
N ALA A 32 40.60 -16.98 -22.98
CA ALA A 32 39.49 -17.28 -23.88
C ALA A 32 38.31 -17.87 -23.11
N LEU A 33 38.56 -18.80 -22.18
CA LEU A 33 37.53 -19.38 -21.32
C LEU A 33 36.89 -18.33 -20.41
N MET A 34 37.69 -17.41 -19.85
CA MET A 34 37.17 -16.32 -19.01
C MET A 34 36.30 -15.33 -19.80
N ILE A 35 36.70 -14.98 -21.03
CA ILE A 35 35.90 -14.11 -21.92
C ILE A 35 34.60 -14.81 -22.29
N LEU A 36 34.65 -16.09 -22.65
CA LEU A 36 33.47 -16.90 -22.96
C LEU A 36 32.49 -16.96 -21.78
N ALA A 37 33.01 -17.18 -20.58
CA ALA A 37 32.21 -17.15 -19.35
C ALA A 37 31.57 -15.77 -19.13
N TRP A 38 32.28 -14.67 -19.39
CA TRP A 38 31.74 -13.31 -19.28
C TRP A 38 30.64 -13.02 -20.30
N THR A 39 30.81 -13.48 -21.55
CA THR A 39 29.82 -13.24 -22.62
C THR A 39 28.52 -14.01 -22.38
N ILE A 40 28.60 -15.22 -21.81
CA ILE A 40 27.45 -16.07 -21.51
C ILE A 40 26.82 -15.72 -20.16
N ALA A 41 27.56 -15.06 -19.26
CA ALA A 41 27.07 -14.71 -17.93
C ALA A 41 25.81 -13.84 -18.00
N ASP A 42 24.75 -14.36 -17.38
CA ASP A 42 23.47 -13.70 -17.18
C ASP A 42 23.61 -12.40 -16.37
N ILE A 43 22.57 -11.57 -16.42
CA ILE A 43 22.52 -10.24 -15.81
C ILE A 43 22.77 -10.30 -14.29
N ARG A 44 22.30 -11.36 -13.63
CA ARG A 44 22.53 -11.63 -12.19
C ARG A 44 24.01 -11.57 -11.84
N TYR A 45 24.83 -12.30 -12.59
CA TYR A 45 26.26 -12.41 -12.34
C TYR A 45 27.00 -11.11 -12.69
N ARG A 46 26.58 -10.45 -13.79
CA ARG A 46 27.12 -9.14 -14.18
C ARG A 46 26.84 -8.09 -13.12
N PHE A 47 25.66 -8.11 -12.50
CA PHE A 47 25.29 -7.23 -11.41
C PHE A 47 26.19 -7.47 -10.19
N ARG A 48 26.29 -8.71 -9.72
CA ARG A 48 27.12 -9.09 -8.55
C ARG A 48 28.58 -8.64 -8.66
N VAL A 49 29.19 -8.82 -9.84
CA VAL A 49 30.57 -8.38 -10.09
C VAL A 49 30.70 -6.85 -10.08
N GLN A 50 29.69 -6.11 -10.56
CA GLN A 50 29.71 -4.65 -10.58
C GLN A 50 29.56 -4.03 -9.19
N VAL A 51 28.79 -4.66 -8.31
CA VAL A 51 28.51 -4.17 -6.96
C VAL A 51 29.42 -4.77 -5.88
N ALA A 52 30.43 -5.56 -6.29
CA ALA A 52 31.42 -6.13 -5.39
C ALA A 52 32.17 -5.03 -4.59
N PRO A 53 32.59 -5.32 -3.34
CA PRO A 53 33.32 -4.37 -2.49
C PRO A 53 34.68 -3.96 -3.07
N LEU A 54 35.25 -4.80 -3.94
CA LEU A 54 36.50 -4.55 -4.65
C LEU A 54 36.22 -4.19 -6.12
N PRO A 55 37.04 -3.32 -6.76
CA PRO A 55 36.93 -3.04 -8.19
C PRO A 55 37.39 -4.23 -9.04
N LEU A 56 36.61 -5.32 -9.03
CA LEU A 56 36.98 -6.57 -9.69
C LEU A 56 37.36 -6.35 -11.16
N LYS A 57 36.60 -5.56 -11.92
CA LYS A 57 36.92 -5.28 -13.34
C LYS A 57 38.31 -4.66 -13.55
N MET A 58 38.71 -3.70 -12.70
CA MET A 58 40.02 -3.06 -12.85
C MET A 58 41.14 -3.98 -12.36
N ILE A 59 40.91 -4.72 -11.28
CA ILE A 59 41.88 -5.66 -10.72
C ILE A 59 42.11 -6.81 -11.70
N THR A 60 41.04 -7.45 -12.19
CA THR A 60 41.13 -8.56 -13.15
C THR A 60 41.80 -8.11 -14.44
N PHE A 61 41.42 -6.94 -14.98
CA PHE A 61 42.07 -6.40 -16.18
C PHE A 61 43.56 -6.16 -15.97
N SER A 62 43.94 -5.52 -14.86
CA SER A 62 45.35 -5.23 -14.55
C SER A 62 46.18 -6.51 -14.38
N ILE A 63 45.64 -7.51 -13.67
CA ILE A 63 46.31 -8.79 -13.46
C ILE A 63 46.43 -9.57 -14.78
N VAL A 64 45.38 -9.59 -15.61
CA VAL A 64 45.41 -10.28 -16.91
C VAL A 64 46.46 -9.65 -17.83
N VAL A 65 46.53 -8.32 -17.90
CA VAL A 65 47.56 -7.61 -18.69
C VAL A 65 48.95 -7.91 -18.15
N PHE A 66 49.14 -7.85 -16.82
CA PHE A 66 50.41 -8.16 -16.18
C PHE A 66 50.86 -9.60 -16.46
N VAL A 67 50.01 -10.60 -16.21
CA VAL A 67 50.32 -12.01 -16.45
C VAL A 67 50.56 -12.26 -17.94
N GLY A 68 49.78 -11.66 -18.84
CA GLY A 68 49.98 -11.78 -20.28
C GLY A 68 51.34 -11.26 -20.74
N LEU A 69 51.72 -10.05 -20.32
CA LEU A 69 53.04 -9.49 -20.64
C LEU A 69 54.18 -10.30 -19.99
N SER A 70 54.04 -10.69 -18.72
CA SER A 70 55.03 -11.50 -18.03
C SER A 70 55.21 -12.89 -18.65
N THR A 71 54.14 -13.54 -19.11
CA THR A 71 54.24 -14.85 -19.78
C THR A 71 54.91 -14.74 -21.15
N ILE A 72 54.61 -13.70 -21.95
CA ILE A 72 55.33 -13.42 -23.20
C ILE A 72 56.82 -13.18 -22.95
N LEU A 73 57.15 -12.32 -21.97
CA LEU A 73 58.55 -12.03 -21.62
C LEU A 73 59.27 -13.28 -21.11
N THR A 74 58.59 -14.14 -20.34
CA THR A 74 59.17 -15.39 -19.82
C THR A 74 59.41 -16.39 -20.94
N ASP A 75 58.48 -16.51 -21.90
CA ASP A 75 58.64 -17.39 -23.06
C ASP A 75 59.73 -16.88 -24.01
N LEU A 76 59.82 -15.56 -24.23
CA LEU A 76 60.91 -14.94 -25.00
C LEU A 76 62.27 -15.13 -24.31
N TRP A 77 62.32 -14.97 -22.99
CA TRP A 77 63.52 -15.17 -22.18
C TRP A 77 64.03 -16.61 -22.29
N ARG A 78 63.12 -17.60 -22.24
CA ARG A 78 63.44 -19.02 -22.41
C ARG A 78 63.87 -19.36 -23.83
N ALA A 79 63.19 -18.82 -24.85
CA ALA A 79 63.51 -19.06 -26.26
C ALA A 79 64.87 -18.45 -26.68
N SER A 80 65.24 -17.31 -26.10
CA SER A 80 66.51 -16.62 -26.38
C SER A 80 67.68 -17.10 -25.52
N GLY A 81 67.43 -17.97 -24.53
CA GLY A 81 68.46 -18.59 -23.69
C GLY A 81 69.31 -17.58 -22.90
N TRP A 82 68.76 -16.42 -22.50
CA TRP A 82 69.55 -15.42 -21.79
C TRP A 82 70.09 -15.94 -20.46
N LEU A 83 71.23 -15.37 -20.07
CA LEU A 83 72.00 -15.72 -18.89
C LEU A 83 71.25 -15.38 -17.59
N VAL A 84 71.14 -16.34 -16.69
CA VAL A 84 70.52 -16.20 -15.37
C VAL A 84 71.56 -16.36 -14.29
N PHE A 85 71.40 -15.61 -13.20
CA PHE A 85 72.22 -15.73 -12.01
C PHE A 85 72.04 -17.11 -11.34
N ASN A 86 73.12 -17.90 -11.19
CA ASN A 86 73.10 -19.21 -10.53
C ASN A 86 72.68 -19.17 -9.04
N GLN A 87 72.62 -17.99 -8.42
CA GLN A 87 72.31 -17.81 -6.98
C GLN A 87 70.95 -17.15 -6.70
N THR A 88 70.07 -16.99 -7.68
CA THR A 88 68.74 -16.42 -7.42
C THR A 88 67.75 -17.46 -6.91
N PHE A 89 67.03 -17.14 -5.84
CA PHE A 89 65.94 -17.94 -5.26
C PHE A 89 64.73 -18.15 -6.20
N ILE A 90 64.70 -17.50 -7.36
CA ILE A 90 63.58 -17.55 -8.31
C ILE A 90 63.98 -18.45 -9.48
N THR A 91 63.54 -19.71 -9.44
CA THR A 91 63.66 -20.61 -10.60
C THR A 91 62.57 -20.32 -11.63
N SER A 92 62.79 -20.70 -12.89
CA SER A 92 61.80 -20.56 -13.97
C SER A 92 60.47 -21.23 -13.62
N ALA A 93 60.53 -22.42 -13.01
CA ALA A 93 59.36 -23.15 -12.54
C ALA A 93 58.60 -22.40 -11.42
N LEU A 94 59.30 -21.82 -10.45
CA LEU A 94 58.69 -21.02 -9.38
C LEU A 94 58.02 -19.76 -9.92
N TRP A 95 58.65 -19.08 -10.89
CA TRP A 95 58.07 -17.90 -11.53
C TRP A 95 56.83 -18.22 -12.36
N GLN A 96 56.88 -19.29 -13.17
CA GLN A 96 55.71 -19.76 -13.92
C GLN A 96 54.57 -20.21 -12.99
N ALA A 97 54.89 -20.91 -11.90
CA ALA A 97 53.91 -21.30 -10.88
C ALA A 97 53.28 -20.08 -10.21
N PHE A 98 54.06 -19.04 -9.88
CA PHE A 98 53.54 -17.80 -9.31
C PHE A 98 52.56 -17.09 -10.27
N LEU A 99 52.90 -17.00 -11.56
CA LEU A 99 52.01 -16.42 -12.57
C LEU A 99 50.71 -17.24 -12.73
N ALA A 100 50.82 -18.57 -12.77
CA ALA A 100 49.68 -19.48 -12.85
C ALA A 100 48.75 -19.35 -11.63
N ILE A 101 49.31 -19.37 -10.42
CA ILE A 101 48.57 -19.22 -9.16
C ILE A 101 47.89 -17.84 -9.11
N THR A 102 48.59 -16.77 -9.51
CA THR A 102 48.03 -15.41 -9.51
C THR A 102 46.84 -15.31 -10.46
N PHE A 103 46.97 -15.84 -11.68
CA PHE A 103 45.88 -15.88 -12.66
C PHE A 103 44.70 -16.73 -12.17
N PHE A 104 44.98 -17.94 -11.69
CA PHE A 104 43.96 -18.86 -11.19
C PHE A 104 43.23 -18.31 -9.97
N THR A 105 43.94 -17.73 -9.01
CA THR A 105 43.34 -17.10 -7.82
C THR A 105 42.45 -15.93 -8.20
N THR A 106 42.86 -15.12 -9.18
CA THR A 106 42.06 -14.00 -9.69
C THR A 106 40.76 -14.50 -10.33
N PHE A 107 40.83 -15.57 -11.10
CA PHE A 107 39.66 -16.24 -11.67
C PHE A 107 38.74 -16.81 -10.59
N LEU A 108 39.28 -17.48 -9.57
CA LEU A 108 38.51 -17.99 -8.43
C LEU A 108 37.83 -16.87 -7.62
N ILE A 109 38.52 -15.75 -7.37
CA ILE A 109 37.92 -14.58 -6.72
C ILE A 109 36.75 -14.05 -7.56
N TRP A 110 36.93 -13.97 -8.87
CA TRP A 110 35.87 -13.54 -9.77
C TRP A 110 34.67 -14.50 -9.72
N ILE A 111 34.90 -15.81 -9.80
CA ILE A 111 33.85 -16.84 -9.67
C ILE A 111 33.14 -16.73 -8.33
N TRP A 112 33.89 -16.56 -7.23
CA TRP A 112 33.34 -16.45 -5.89
C TRP A 112 32.34 -15.30 -5.77
N PHE A 113 32.68 -14.11 -6.29
CA PHE A 113 31.78 -12.96 -6.26
C PHE A 113 30.68 -13.03 -7.33
N ALA A 114 30.92 -13.66 -8.47
CA ALA A 114 29.91 -13.83 -9.50
C ALA A 114 28.85 -14.84 -9.06
N PHE A 115 29.24 -16.07 -8.70
CA PHE A 115 28.31 -17.19 -8.55
C PHE A 115 27.95 -17.52 -7.10
N ILE A 116 28.90 -17.38 -6.16
CA ILE A 116 28.75 -17.95 -4.81
C ILE A 116 28.23 -16.91 -3.81
N ARG A 117 28.84 -15.73 -3.74
CA ARG A 117 28.55 -14.74 -2.70
C ARG A 117 27.49 -13.74 -3.16
N PRO A 118 26.35 -13.62 -2.46
CA PRO A 118 25.34 -12.61 -2.78
C PRO A 118 25.86 -11.18 -2.54
N PRO A 119 25.34 -10.19 -3.27
CA PRO A 119 25.77 -8.81 -3.17
C PRO A 119 25.13 -8.17 -1.93
N VAL A 120 25.98 -7.74 -0.99
CA VAL A 120 25.55 -7.10 0.26
C VAL A 120 25.98 -5.65 0.27
N PHE A 121 25.02 -4.74 0.48
CA PHE A 121 25.28 -3.30 0.61
C PHE A 121 26.17 -2.99 1.83
N GLY A 122 27.18 -2.16 1.64
CA GLY A 122 28.14 -1.81 2.70
C GLY A 122 28.98 -0.60 2.37
N LYS A 123 29.92 -0.28 3.27
CA LYS A 123 30.72 0.95 3.18
C LYS A 123 31.57 1.01 1.91
N LEU A 124 32.18 -0.13 1.54
CA LEU A 124 33.13 -0.25 0.44
C LEU A 124 32.48 -0.21 -0.96
N ASN A 125 31.23 -0.69 -1.09
CA ASN A 125 30.51 -0.72 -2.37
C ASN A 125 29.36 0.29 -2.49
N SER A 126 28.95 0.98 -1.42
CA SER A 126 27.78 1.87 -1.38
C SER A 126 27.59 2.73 -2.64
N LYS A 127 28.59 3.50 -3.05
CA LYS A 127 28.54 4.34 -4.26
C LYS A 127 28.28 3.53 -5.53
N ARG A 128 29.01 2.43 -5.73
CA ARG A 128 28.88 1.57 -6.92
C ARG A 128 27.53 0.88 -6.94
N TYR A 129 27.09 0.38 -5.79
CA TYR A 129 25.81 -0.29 -5.61
C TYR A 129 24.66 0.60 -6.08
N VAL A 130 24.57 1.83 -5.57
CA VAL A 130 23.53 2.79 -5.96
C VAL A 130 23.63 3.18 -7.43
N THR A 131 24.84 3.47 -7.93
CA THR A 131 25.04 3.87 -9.33
C THR A 131 24.63 2.77 -10.31
N THR A 132 24.91 1.50 -9.97
CA THR A 132 24.54 0.35 -10.79
C THR A 132 23.03 0.13 -10.78
N ILE A 133 22.37 0.18 -9.62
CA ILE A 133 20.90 0.07 -9.56
C ILE A 133 20.22 1.21 -10.32
N TYR A 134 20.74 2.43 -10.20
CA TYR A 134 20.22 3.60 -10.91
C TYR A 134 20.25 3.39 -12.41
N ARG A 135 21.34 2.84 -12.94
CA ARG A 135 21.46 2.49 -14.35
C ARG A 135 20.40 1.48 -14.78
N TYR A 136 20.24 0.38 -14.05
CA TYR A 136 19.25 -0.64 -14.38
C TYR A 136 17.81 -0.12 -14.35
N ILE A 137 17.47 0.74 -13.39
CA ILE A 137 16.14 1.35 -13.29
C ILE A 137 15.88 2.32 -14.45
N ILE A 138 16.90 3.08 -14.88
CA ILE A 138 16.77 3.93 -16.08
C ILE A 138 16.61 3.10 -17.34
N GLU A 139 17.41 2.05 -17.50
CA GLU A 139 17.30 1.12 -18.64
C GLU A 139 15.89 0.53 -18.73
N GLY A 140 15.25 0.26 -17.59
CA GLY A 140 13.81 -0.03 -17.52
C GLY A 140 13.40 -1.39 -18.10
N VAL A 141 14.35 -2.28 -18.39
CA VAL A 141 14.08 -3.61 -18.95
C VAL A 141 13.49 -4.53 -17.86
N PRO A 142 12.22 -5.00 -17.99
CA PRO A 142 11.54 -5.70 -16.90
C PRO A 142 12.23 -6.99 -16.43
N THR A 143 12.77 -7.78 -17.36
CA THR A 143 13.48 -9.04 -17.05
C THR A 143 14.74 -8.78 -16.23
N ASN A 144 15.49 -7.73 -16.56
CA ASN A 144 16.66 -7.33 -15.80
C ASN A 144 16.24 -6.83 -14.41
N LEU A 145 15.22 -5.98 -14.34
CA LEU A 145 14.72 -5.45 -13.07
C LEU A 145 14.23 -6.54 -12.12
N ALA A 146 13.59 -7.60 -12.62
CA ALA A 146 13.14 -8.73 -11.81
C ALA A 146 14.32 -9.43 -11.12
N ILE A 147 15.41 -9.65 -11.87
CA ILE A 147 16.64 -10.26 -11.35
C ILE A 147 17.33 -9.32 -10.35
N ILE A 148 17.36 -8.01 -10.62
CA ILE A 148 17.93 -7.02 -9.68
C ILE A 148 17.10 -6.91 -8.40
N ALA A 149 15.78 -6.97 -8.48
CA ALA A 149 14.89 -6.98 -7.32
C ALA A 149 15.23 -8.17 -6.42
N ASP A 150 15.28 -9.37 -6.97
CA ASP A 150 15.62 -10.59 -6.22
C ASP A 150 16.97 -10.49 -5.50
N GLU A 151 18.00 -9.99 -6.20
CA GLU A 151 19.34 -9.77 -5.61
C GLU A 151 19.38 -8.67 -4.54
N LEU A 152 18.45 -7.71 -4.58
CA LEU A 152 18.34 -6.63 -3.59
C LEU A 152 17.89 -7.16 -2.22
N THR A 153 17.13 -8.26 -2.18
CA THR A 153 16.65 -8.93 -0.95
C THR A 153 17.77 -9.11 0.07
N HIS A 154 18.92 -9.63 -0.37
CA HIS A 154 20.08 -9.88 0.50
C HIS A 154 20.72 -8.63 1.09
N SER A 155 20.43 -7.45 0.53
CA SER A 155 20.94 -6.16 0.98
C SER A 155 19.99 -5.39 1.89
N ALA A 156 18.70 -5.74 1.95
CA ALA A 156 17.70 -5.07 2.78
C ALA A 156 18.17 -4.84 4.23
N PRO A 157 18.76 -5.82 4.95
CA PRO A 157 19.17 -5.63 6.35
C PRO A 157 20.21 -4.52 6.52
N LYS A 158 21.19 -4.46 5.60
CA LYS A 158 22.25 -3.45 5.64
C LYS A 158 21.75 -2.09 5.19
N ILE A 159 20.87 -2.04 4.19
CA ILE A 159 20.30 -0.78 3.69
C ILE A 159 19.52 -0.10 4.80
N ILE A 160 18.59 -0.82 5.47
CA ILE A 160 17.81 -0.28 6.58
C ILE A 160 18.70 0.11 7.77
N LYS A 161 19.70 -0.71 8.08
CA LYS A 161 20.67 -0.40 9.14
C LYS A 161 21.40 0.92 8.90
N TYR A 162 21.88 1.16 7.68
CA TYR A 162 22.60 2.38 7.32
C TYR A 162 21.69 3.56 6.97
N ALA A 163 20.40 3.35 6.67
CA ALA A 163 19.49 4.43 6.34
C ALA A 163 19.32 5.38 7.54
N PRO A 164 19.58 6.68 7.39
CA PRO A 164 19.34 7.66 8.45
C PRO A 164 17.83 7.87 8.64
N GLU A 165 17.42 8.07 9.90
CA GLU A 165 16.04 8.46 10.22
C GLU A 165 15.80 9.95 9.97
N LYS A 166 14.58 10.31 9.59
CA LYS A 166 14.17 11.69 9.23
C LYS A 166 14.58 12.74 10.27
N HIS A 167 14.42 12.44 11.57
CA HIS A 167 14.76 13.35 12.66
C HIS A 167 16.25 13.77 12.67
N ARG A 168 17.15 12.99 12.04
CA ARG A 168 18.57 13.35 11.91
C ARG A 168 18.81 14.47 10.90
N PHE A 169 17.90 14.67 9.95
CA PHE A 169 17.93 15.79 8.99
C PHE A 169 17.24 17.05 9.54
N GLU A 170 16.35 16.90 10.52
CA GLU A 170 15.47 17.97 11.01
C GLU A 170 16.02 18.75 12.23
N LYS A 171 17.24 18.44 12.71
CA LYS A 171 17.89 19.23 13.78
C LYS A 171 18.34 20.61 13.27
N SER A 172 17.39 21.51 13.10
CA SER A 172 17.60 22.96 13.09
C SER A 172 17.47 23.46 14.52
N ASP A 173 18.57 23.82 15.17
CA ASP A 173 18.48 24.53 16.45
C ASP A 173 17.70 25.85 16.24
N ASN A 174 16.78 26.18 17.15
CA ASN A 174 16.04 27.45 17.20
C ASN A 174 16.95 28.70 17.30
N THR A 175 18.28 28.52 17.35
CA THR A 175 19.31 29.55 17.38
C THR A 175 19.89 29.91 16.00
N GLY A 176 19.34 29.41 14.89
CA GLY A 176 19.79 29.75 13.54
C GLY A 176 21.19 29.24 13.18
N LYS A 177 21.79 28.40 14.03
CA LYS A 177 23.05 27.71 13.75
C LYS A 177 22.71 26.31 13.24
N GLN A 178 22.84 26.09 11.94
CA GLN A 178 22.85 24.75 11.37
C GLN A 178 24.01 23.96 12.01
N GLN A 179 23.72 23.09 12.96
CA GLN A 179 24.72 22.10 13.39
C GLN A 179 25.05 21.25 12.17
N LYS A 180 26.33 21.17 11.80
CA LYS A 180 26.81 20.28 10.74
C LYS A 180 26.43 18.85 11.10
N ILE A 181 25.35 18.35 10.52
CA ILE A 181 24.95 16.95 10.67
C ILE A 181 26.06 16.12 10.04
N ASN A 182 26.79 15.35 10.85
CA ASN A 182 27.85 14.47 10.36
C ASN A 182 27.21 13.20 9.80
N ILE A 183 26.62 13.30 8.61
CA ILE A 183 26.05 12.15 7.88
C ILE A 183 27.17 11.47 7.10
N SER A 184 27.36 10.18 7.35
CA SER A 184 28.32 9.37 6.61
C SER A 184 27.88 9.22 5.15
N LYS A 185 28.84 9.16 4.22
CA LYS A 185 28.57 8.93 2.79
C LYS A 185 27.70 7.68 2.56
N VAL A 186 27.87 6.65 3.38
CA VAL A 186 27.13 5.39 3.28
C VAL A 186 25.66 5.57 3.64
N GLU A 187 25.38 6.43 4.62
CA GLU A 187 24.01 6.76 5.04
C GLU A 187 23.29 7.54 3.93
N ILE A 188 23.98 8.48 3.27
CA ILE A 188 23.44 9.20 2.10
C ILE A 188 23.13 8.24 0.96
N TYR A 189 24.02 7.30 0.67
CA TYR A 189 23.76 6.29 -0.36
C TYR A 189 22.61 5.35 0.00
N ALA A 190 22.47 4.97 1.28
CA ALA A 190 21.32 4.18 1.73
C ALA A 190 20.00 4.96 1.59
N TYR A 191 19.99 6.24 1.98
CA TYR A 191 18.85 7.14 1.79
C TYR A 191 18.44 7.25 0.31
N ASN A 192 19.41 7.56 -0.57
CA ASN A 192 19.16 7.67 -2.01
C ASN A 192 18.73 6.34 -2.63
N LEU A 193 19.20 5.21 -2.09
CA LEU A 193 18.81 3.90 -2.58
C LEU A 193 17.34 3.63 -2.27
N LEU A 194 16.86 3.98 -1.08
CA LEU A 194 15.44 3.82 -0.73
C LEU A 194 14.52 4.67 -1.63
N ASP A 195 14.92 5.91 -1.95
CA ASP A 195 14.21 6.74 -2.93
C ASP A 195 14.23 6.12 -4.33
N LEU A 196 15.37 5.58 -4.72
CA LEU A 196 15.57 5.03 -6.06
C LEU A 196 14.71 3.78 -6.29
N ILE A 197 14.65 2.88 -5.31
CA ILE A 197 13.82 1.67 -5.40
C ILE A 197 12.33 1.98 -5.27
N ALA A 198 11.98 3.20 -4.83
CA ALA A 198 10.61 3.68 -4.82
C ALA A 198 10.06 4.03 -6.21
N ASP A 199 10.84 3.91 -7.30
CA ASP A 199 10.31 4.07 -8.66
C ASP A 199 9.13 3.13 -8.90
N LYS A 200 8.03 3.67 -9.43
CA LYS A 200 6.77 2.93 -9.62
C LYS A 200 6.94 1.70 -10.51
N ARG A 201 7.74 1.79 -11.58
CA ARG A 201 7.98 0.66 -12.50
C ARG A 201 8.79 -0.42 -11.82
N PHE A 202 9.76 -0.04 -10.98
CA PHE A 202 10.52 -1.00 -10.20
C PHE A 202 9.67 -1.68 -9.12
N CYS A 203 8.83 -0.92 -8.41
CA CYS A 203 7.86 -1.48 -7.45
C CYS A 203 6.90 -2.48 -8.11
N LYS A 204 6.39 -2.17 -9.31
CA LYS A 204 5.56 -3.10 -10.09
C LYS A 204 6.27 -4.43 -10.34
N VAL A 205 7.54 -4.38 -10.77
CA VAL A 205 8.36 -5.59 -11.01
C VAL A 205 8.63 -6.37 -9.72
N ILE A 206 8.86 -5.68 -8.59
CA ILE A 206 8.98 -6.33 -7.27
C ILE A 206 7.72 -7.14 -6.97
N ILE A 207 6.53 -6.56 -7.15
CA ILE A 207 5.26 -7.26 -6.90
C ILE A 207 5.07 -8.46 -7.83
N GLU A 208 5.36 -8.29 -9.12
CA GLU A 208 5.13 -9.33 -10.14
C GLU A 208 6.13 -10.50 -10.06
N SER A 209 7.39 -10.23 -9.72
CA SER A 209 8.47 -11.21 -9.90
C SER A 209 9.28 -11.53 -8.64
N SER A 210 9.31 -10.65 -7.64
CA SER A 210 10.10 -10.87 -6.41
C SER A 210 9.43 -10.24 -5.18
N PRO A 211 8.24 -10.71 -4.78
CA PRO A 211 7.54 -10.16 -3.61
C PRO A 211 8.30 -10.39 -2.30
N ILE A 212 9.22 -11.37 -2.27
CA ILE A 212 10.17 -11.62 -1.17
C ILE A 212 11.05 -10.39 -0.90
N THR A 213 11.37 -9.60 -1.93
CA THR A 213 12.13 -8.36 -1.74
C THR A 213 11.35 -7.38 -0.86
N ALA A 214 10.05 -7.20 -1.13
CA ALA A 214 9.21 -6.34 -0.32
C ALA A 214 9.14 -6.85 1.13
N LEU A 215 8.90 -8.17 1.30
CA LEU A 215 8.91 -8.83 2.62
C LEU A 215 10.18 -8.50 3.41
N ALA A 216 11.35 -8.72 2.82
CA ALA A 216 12.64 -8.49 3.48
C ALA A 216 12.83 -7.02 3.91
N PHE A 217 12.37 -6.04 3.13
CA PHE A 217 12.44 -4.64 3.55
C PHE A 217 11.52 -4.33 4.74
N PHE A 218 10.28 -4.81 4.72
CA PHE A 218 9.33 -4.54 5.81
C PHE A 218 9.67 -5.31 7.09
N GLU A 219 10.12 -6.56 7.00
CA GLU A 219 10.66 -7.31 8.14
C GLU A 219 11.84 -6.58 8.76
N GLU A 220 12.82 -6.14 7.97
CA GLU A 220 14.01 -5.44 8.50
C GLU A 220 13.68 -4.06 9.10
N ILE A 221 12.66 -3.36 8.58
CA ILE A 221 12.14 -2.13 9.20
C ILE A 221 11.50 -2.44 10.55
N SER A 222 10.73 -3.53 10.62
CA SER A 222 10.08 -4.01 11.84
C SER A 222 11.09 -4.44 12.90
N ASP A 223 12.00 -5.36 12.54
CA ASP A 223 13.00 -5.97 13.41
C ASP A 223 14.00 -4.95 13.97
N GLN A 224 14.41 -3.97 13.14
CA GLN A 224 15.31 -2.91 13.58
C GLN A 224 14.59 -1.75 14.29
N ASN A 225 13.24 -1.77 14.32
CA ASN A 225 12.39 -0.70 14.85
C ASN A 225 12.68 0.69 14.22
N LYS A 226 13.05 0.73 12.93
CA LYS A 226 13.45 1.95 12.23
C LYS A 226 12.36 2.44 11.28
N TYR A 227 11.23 2.86 11.85
CA TYR A 227 10.04 3.22 11.06
C TYR A 227 10.15 4.59 10.36
N SER A 228 11.01 5.46 10.86
CA SER A 228 11.20 6.84 10.36
C SER A 228 12.29 6.97 9.29
N VAL A 229 12.61 5.88 8.58
CA VAL A 229 13.53 5.91 7.42
C VAL A 229 12.81 6.43 6.17
N ASN A 230 13.56 6.70 5.11
CA ASN A 230 13.02 7.22 3.85
C ASN A 230 12.34 6.13 2.99
N ILE A 231 11.33 5.48 3.54
CA ILE A 231 10.50 4.45 2.91
C ILE A 231 9.07 4.87 2.48
N PRO A 232 8.50 6.05 2.83
CA PRO A 232 7.09 6.35 2.52
C PRO A 232 6.67 6.14 1.07
N ILE A 233 7.48 6.62 0.11
CA ILE A 233 7.16 6.51 -1.32
C ILE A 233 7.23 5.05 -1.78
N PHE A 234 8.26 4.31 -1.33
CA PHE A 234 8.40 2.89 -1.62
C PHE A 234 7.21 2.10 -1.07
N ALA A 235 6.84 2.32 0.19
CA ALA A 235 5.74 1.62 0.83
C ALA A 235 4.40 1.92 0.13
N ARG A 236 4.12 3.18 -0.18
CA ARG A 236 2.93 3.59 -0.95
C ARG A 236 2.88 2.90 -2.32
N ASN A 237 4.00 2.87 -3.05
CA ASN A 237 4.04 2.29 -4.39
C ASN A 237 3.93 0.76 -4.35
N ILE A 238 4.54 0.09 -3.38
CA ILE A 238 4.39 -1.35 -3.16
C ILE A 238 2.93 -1.71 -2.89
N VAL A 239 2.26 -1.02 -1.97
CA VAL A 239 0.84 -1.28 -1.66
C VAL A 239 -0.05 -1.02 -2.86
N ASN A 240 0.14 0.10 -3.56
CA ASN A 240 -0.67 0.45 -4.72
C ASN A 240 -0.46 -0.50 -5.91
N GLU A 241 0.79 -0.91 -6.19
CA GLU A 241 1.06 -1.89 -7.25
C GLU A 241 0.59 -3.30 -6.87
N ALA A 242 0.64 -3.67 -5.58
CA ALA A 242 0.07 -4.92 -5.09
C ALA A 242 -1.47 -4.94 -5.27
N ILE A 243 -2.17 -3.86 -4.96
CA ILE A 243 -3.63 -3.79 -5.19
C ILE A 243 -3.94 -3.73 -6.70
N ASN A 244 -3.15 -3.00 -7.49
CA ASN A 244 -3.37 -2.94 -8.94
C ASN A 244 -3.22 -4.31 -9.62
N ASN A 245 -2.32 -5.15 -9.12
CA ASN A 245 -2.04 -6.46 -9.69
C ASN A 245 -2.87 -7.55 -8.99
N LYS A 246 -3.87 -8.10 -9.69
CA LYS A 246 -4.72 -9.20 -9.19
C LYS A 246 -3.95 -10.51 -8.94
N GLU A 247 -2.74 -10.63 -9.48
CA GLU A 247 -1.81 -11.75 -9.23
C GLU A 247 -0.84 -11.48 -8.08
N SER A 248 -1.02 -10.39 -7.32
CA SER A 248 -0.15 -10.09 -6.19
C SER A 248 -0.43 -10.96 -4.97
N PHE A 249 0.50 -10.91 -4.02
CA PHE A 249 0.35 -11.58 -2.74
C PHE A 249 -0.92 -11.16 -1.97
N ILE A 250 -1.50 -9.98 -2.19
CA ILE A 250 -2.71 -9.55 -1.46
C ILE A 250 -3.93 -10.42 -1.84
N TYR A 251 -3.97 -10.91 -3.08
CA TYR A 251 -5.05 -11.76 -3.59
C TYR A 251 -4.78 -13.24 -3.32
N HIS A 252 -3.51 -13.66 -3.35
CA HIS A 252 -3.10 -15.04 -3.07
C HIS A 252 -2.87 -15.34 -1.58
N GLU A 253 -2.79 -14.34 -0.71
CA GLU A 253 -2.75 -14.52 0.76
C GLU A 253 -4.13 -14.24 1.39
N ALA A 254 -5.20 -14.53 0.65
CA ALA A 254 -6.57 -14.21 1.04
C ALA A 254 -7.27 -15.37 1.76
N GLU A 255 -7.29 -16.55 1.12
CA GLU A 255 -8.10 -17.70 1.51
C GLU A 255 -7.30 -19.01 1.46
N TRP A 256 -7.68 -19.97 2.31
CA TRP A 256 -7.02 -21.27 2.39
C TRP A 256 -7.22 -22.13 1.13
N TYR A 257 -8.44 -22.15 0.59
CA TYR A 257 -8.84 -23.15 -0.41
C TYR A 257 -8.06 -23.02 -1.73
N ASP A 258 -7.75 -21.80 -2.14
CA ASP A 258 -7.05 -21.54 -3.41
C ASP A 258 -5.52 -21.42 -3.25
N SER A 259 -5.02 -21.17 -2.03
CA SER A 259 -3.63 -20.75 -1.81
C SER A 259 -2.86 -21.56 -0.76
N GLY A 260 -3.50 -22.58 -0.17
CA GLY A 260 -2.87 -23.51 0.77
C GLY A 260 -2.24 -22.83 1.99
N LEU A 261 -1.04 -23.28 2.38
CA LEU A 261 -0.36 -22.79 3.59
C LEU A 261 -0.04 -21.29 3.54
N ILE A 262 0.27 -20.74 2.37
CA ILE A 262 0.58 -19.32 2.18
C ILE A 262 -0.69 -18.48 2.37
N GLY A 263 -1.84 -18.97 1.89
CA GLY A 263 -3.15 -18.38 2.15
C GLY A 263 -3.51 -18.30 3.64
N GLN A 264 -3.06 -19.26 4.45
CA GLN A 264 -3.31 -19.28 5.89
C GLN A 264 -2.32 -18.42 6.69
N THR A 265 -1.02 -18.53 6.39
CA THR A 265 0.04 -17.84 7.15
C THR A 265 0.18 -16.37 6.76
N LYS A 266 -0.15 -16.02 5.51
CA LYS A 266 -0.16 -14.66 4.97
C LYS A 266 1.15 -13.90 5.25
N PRO A 267 2.33 -14.49 4.98
CA PRO A 267 3.60 -13.99 5.49
C PRO A 267 3.88 -12.55 5.05
N ILE A 268 3.63 -12.21 3.78
CA ILE A 268 3.91 -10.88 3.25
C ILE A 268 2.89 -9.88 3.79
N THR A 269 1.61 -10.22 3.72
CA THR A 269 0.53 -9.36 4.19
C THR A 269 0.66 -9.06 5.69
N GLN A 270 0.99 -10.07 6.50
CA GLN A 270 1.25 -9.89 7.93
C GLN A 270 2.47 -9.00 8.15
N ALA A 271 3.63 -9.30 7.55
CA ALA A 271 4.84 -8.51 7.74
C ALA A 271 4.66 -7.02 7.40
N ILE A 272 3.85 -6.70 6.40
CA ILE A 272 3.60 -5.32 5.97
C ILE A 272 2.56 -4.62 6.84
N PHE A 273 1.43 -5.27 7.15
CA PHE A 273 0.24 -4.60 7.68
C PHE A 273 -0.03 -4.88 9.17
N SER A 274 0.55 -5.93 9.77
CA SER A 274 0.27 -6.32 11.16
C SER A 274 1.16 -5.63 12.21
N ASN A 275 1.92 -4.60 11.82
CA ASN A 275 2.61 -3.71 12.73
C ASN A 275 2.06 -2.28 12.63
N PHE A 276 1.08 -1.95 13.46
CA PHE A 276 0.44 -0.62 13.44
C PHE A 276 1.44 0.53 13.66
N ASN A 277 2.45 0.35 14.53
CA ASN A 277 3.42 1.42 14.79
C ASN A 277 4.23 1.75 13.53
N MET A 278 4.60 0.72 12.77
CA MET A 278 5.29 0.87 11.49
C MET A 278 4.37 1.56 10.47
N VAL A 279 3.12 1.10 10.32
CA VAL A 279 2.15 1.67 9.38
C VAL A 279 1.90 3.15 9.66
N GLU A 280 1.61 3.50 10.91
CA GLU A 280 1.35 4.89 11.33
C GLU A 280 2.58 5.79 11.16
N SER A 281 3.78 5.29 11.47
CA SER A 281 5.03 6.06 11.32
C SER A 281 5.40 6.32 9.86
N ILE A 282 5.09 5.37 8.96
CA ILE A 282 5.32 5.52 7.52
C ILE A 282 4.29 6.48 6.91
N GLY A 283 3.03 6.41 7.36
CA GLY A 283 1.99 7.39 7.07
C GLY A 283 1.31 7.25 5.72
N THR A 284 2.07 6.89 4.67
CA THR A 284 1.63 6.93 3.26
C THR A 284 1.20 5.58 2.67
N MET A 285 1.25 4.49 3.45
CA MET A 285 0.96 3.14 2.93
C MET A 285 -0.43 3.03 2.32
N PHE A 286 -1.42 3.67 2.94
CA PHE A 286 -2.81 3.61 2.54
C PHE A 286 -3.25 4.76 1.63
N ASP A 287 -2.30 5.53 1.06
CA ASP A 287 -2.59 6.59 0.11
C ASP A 287 -3.04 6.02 -1.25
N ALA A 288 -4.36 5.94 -1.44
CA ALA A 288 -4.97 5.41 -2.65
C ALA A 288 -4.91 6.40 -3.83
N PRO A 289 -4.67 5.95 -5.08
CA PRO A 289 -4.90 6.75 -6.26
C PRO A 289 -6.40 6.89 -6.49
N PHE A 290 -6.96 8.07 -6.21
CA PHE A 290 -8.39 8.33 -6.42
C PHE A 290 -8.84 7.92 -7.84
N SER A 291 -10.02 7.27 -7.91
CA SER A 291 -10.79 6.92 -9.12
C SER A 291 -10.20 5.91 -10.12
N LYS A 292 -9.32 4.99 -9.72
CA LYS A 292 -8.78 3.94 -10.63
C LYS A 292 -9.16 2.51 -10.27
N TRP A 293 -9.62 2.27 -9.05
CA TRP A 293 -9.83 0.91 -8.55
C TRP A 293 -11.27 0.43 -8.72
N ASP A 294 -11.40 -0.81 -9.18
CA ASP A 294 -12.65 -1.57 -9.22
C ASP A 294 -13.02 -2.12 -7.83
N ALA A 295 -14.23 -2.67 -7.68
CA ALA A 295 -14.70 -3.22 -6.41
C ALA A 295 -13.76 -4.29 -5.80
N PRO A 296 -13.25 -5.30 -6.56
CA PRO A 296 -12.26 -6.25 -6.04
C PRO A 296 -10.98 -5.60 -5.51
N GLN A 297 -10.51 -4.51 -6.13
CA GLN A 297 -9.37 -3.74 -5.65
C GLN A 297 -9.65 -2.99 -4.35
N TRP A 298 -10.83 -2.38 -4.23
CA TRP A 298 -11.26 -1.80 -2.95
C TRP A 298 -11.49 -2.85 -1.86
N GLU A 299 -11.90 -4.06 -2.22
CA GLU A 299 -12.03 -5.17 -1.27
C GLU A 299 -10.67 -5.63 -0.75
N ALA A 300 -9.68 -5.76 -1.63
CA ALA A 300 -8.29 -6.03 -1.26
C ALA A 300 -7.74 -4.93 -0.33
N TYR A 301 -7.97 -3.65 -0.66
CA TYR A 301 -7.62 -2.51 0.18
C TYR A 301 -8.29 -2.58 1.57
N SER A 302 -9.60 -2.82 1.60
CA SER A 302 -10.38 -2.98 2.83
C SER A 302 -9.80 -4.07 3.73
N ARG A 303 -9.43 -5.22 3.15
CA ARG A 303 -8.83 -6.35 3.88
C ARG A 303 -7.52 -5.99 4.56
N VAL A 304 -6.60 -5.33 3.85
CA VAL A 304 -5.30 -4.95 4.43
C VAL A 304 -5.43 -3.87 5.51
N VAL A 305 -6.38 -2.94 5.35
CA VAL A 305 -6.71 -1.94 6.38
C VAL A 305 -7.27 -2.62 7.62
N LEU A 306 -8.15 -3.62 7.47
CA LEU A 306 -8.70 -4.38 8.61
C LEU A 306 -7.62 -5.13 9.39
N ILE A 307 -6.59 -5.69 8.73
CA ILE A 307 -5.45 -6.33 9.41
C ILE A 307 -4.70 -5.33 10.30
N THR A 308 -4.46 -4.11 9.78
CA THR A 308 -3.80 -3.06 10.58
C THR A 308 -4.67 -2.58 11.73
N ILE A 309 -5.99 -2.44 11.51
CA ILE A 309 -6.96 -2.11 12.56
C ILE A 309 -6.95 -3.18 13.65
N GLU A 310 -6.94 -4.45 13.25
CA GLU A 310 -6.94 -5.57 14.18
C GLU A 310 -5.73 -5.51 15.13
N ASN A 311 -4.53 -5.22 14.61
CA ASN A 311 -3.33 -5.02 15.43
C ASN A 311 -3.40 -3.76 16.30
N LEU A 312 -4.00 -2.67 15.81
CA LEU A 312 -4.25 -1.47 16.61
C LEU A 312 -5.15 -1.79 17.82
N LEU A 313 -6.19 -2.59 17.61
CA LEU A 313 -7.13 -2.99 18.64
C LEU A 313 -6.54 -3.97 19.66
N GLU A 314 -5.34 -4.51 19.47
CA GLU A 314 -4.64 -5.29 20.50
C GLU A 314 -3.91 -4.40 21.51
N LYS A 315 -3.66 -3.14 21.16
CA LYS A 315 -2.95 -2.20 22.04
C LYS A 315 -3.83 -1.73 23.18
N LYS A 316 -3.27 -1.43 24.36
CA LYS A 316 -4.07 -0.95 25.50
C LYS A 316 -4.67 0.44 25.31
N PHE A 317 -4.01 1.29 24.52
CA PHE A 317 -4.41 2.67 24.26
C PHE A 317 -4.47 2.93 22.77
N ILE A 318 -5.56 3.54 22.32
CA ILE A 318 -5.75 3.98 20.93
C ILE A 318 -5.44 5.46 20.88
N ASN A 319 -4.28 5.82 20.32
CA ASN A 319 -3.94 7.21 20.01
C ASN A 319 -4.75 7.68 18.79
N PRO A 320 -4.84 9.00 18.52
CA PRO A 320 -5.31 9.49 17.23
C PRO A 320 -4.51 8.84 16.10
N CYS A 321 -5.19 8.14 15.19
CA CYS A 321 -4.58 7.37 14.11
C CYS A 321 -4.82 8.09 12.78
N TYR A 322 -3.82 8.81 12.28
CA TYR A 322 -3.95 9.55 11.03
C TYR A 322 -4.07 8.59 9.85
N THR A 323 -3.30 7.50 9.83
CA THR A 323 -3.25 6.57 8.70
C THR A 323 -4.56 5.79 8.53
N ILE A 324 -5.19 5.37 9.63
CA ILE A 324 -6.51 4.71 9.59
C ILE A 324 -7.60 5.69 9.17
N TYR A 325 -7.58 6.93 9.69
CA TYR A 325 -8.54 7.96 9.28
C TYR A 325 -8.42 8.26 7.77
N SER A 326 -7.20 8.43 7.27
CA SER A 326 -6.94 8.60 5.84
C SER A 326 -7.49 7.43 5.02
N ALA A 327 -7.28 6.19 5.49
CA ALA A 327 -7.78 5.00 4.81
C ALA A 327 -9.32 4.92 4.77
N MET A 328 -9.98 5.26 5.87
CA MET A 328 -11.45 5.36 5.93
C MET A 328 -11.97 6.42 4.98
N ASN A 329 -11.34 7.59 4.92
CA ASN A 329 -11.70 8.64 3.99
C ASN A 329 -11.50 8.21 2.52
N ASN A 330 -10.47 7.41 2.23
CA ASN A 330 -10.26 6.86 0.88
C ASN A 330 -11.39 5.89 0.48
N LEU A 331 -11.78 4.98 1.39
CA LEU A 331 -12.94 4.08 1.19
C LEU A 331 -14.24 4.86 1.04
N GLU A 332 -14.49 5.87 1.86
CA GLU A 332 -15.67 6.72 1.75
C GLU A 332 -15.73 7.47 0.41
N ASN A 333 -14.58 7.92 -0.10
CA ASN A 333 -14.48 8.60 -1.39
C ASN A 333 -14.55 7.65 -2.59
N SER A 334 -14.34 6.34 -2.39
CA SER A 334 -14.51 5.33 -3.44
C SER A 334 -15.95 5.25 -3.96
N VAL A 335 -16.93 5.70 -3.17
CA VAL A 335 -18.37 5.69 -3.51
C VAL A 335 -18.92 7.11 -3.75
N ARG A 336 -18.04 8.09 -4.04
CA ARG A 336 -18.46 9.49 -4.28
C ARG A 336 -19.39 9.64 -5.50
N ASP A 337 -19.28 8.72 -6.45
CA ASP A 337 -20.03 8.66 -7.70
C ASP A 337 -21.34 7.84 -7.60
N LEU A 338 -21.83 7.52 -6.40
CA LEU A 338 -23.12 6.83 -6.19
C LEU A 338 -24.29 7.48 -6.93
N TYR A 339 -24.28 8.81 -7.09
CA TYR A 339 -25.32 9.53 -7.82
C TYR A 339 -25.43 9.13 -9.30
N THR A 340 -24.37 8.54 -9.89
CA THR A 340 -24.36 8.04 -11.27
C THR A 340 -25.25 6.83 -11.48
N LEU A 341 -25.68 6.19 -10.39
CA LEU A 341 -26.63 5.08 -10.43
C LEU A 341 -28.06 5.52 -10.79
N ASN A 342 -28.37 6.82 -10.75
CA ASN A 342 -29.68 7.33 -11.16
C ASN A 342 -29.96 7.00 -12.64
N GLY A 343 -31.05 6.27 -12.90
CA GLY A 343 -31.46 5.87 -14.25
C GLY A 343 -30.60 4.80 -14.92
N SER A 344 -29.73 4.10 -14.18
CA SER A 344 -28.93 2.99 -14.73
C SER A 344 -29.81 1.75 -14.94
N PRO A 345 -29.77 1.09 -16.13
CA PRO A 345 -30.66 -0.04 -16.45
C PRO A 345 -30.24 -1.39 -15.82
N ASN A 346 -28.99 -1.54 -15.37
CA ASN A 346 -28.46 -2.79 -14.78
C ASN A 346 -27.58 -2.50 -13.56
N MET A 347 -28.18 -2.40 -12.37
CA MET A 347 -27.46 -2.03 -11.14
C MET A 347 -26.58 -3.15 -10.57
N GLY A 348 -26.95 -4.41 -10.81
CA GLY A 348 -26.24 -5.58 -10.26
C GLY A 348 -24.85 -5.85 -10.84
N GLU A 349 -24.56 -5.34 -12.04
CA GLU A 349 -23.24 -5.41 -12.68
C GLU A 349 -22.47 -4.08 -12.57
N ASN A 350 -23.04 -3.10 -11.86
CA ASN A 350 -22.44 -1.78 -11.75
C ASN A 350 -21.34 -1.78 -10.68
N ASP A 351 -20.11 -1.54 -11.10
CA ASP A 351 -18.95 -1.45 -10.20
C ASP A 351 -19.17 -0.47 -9.03
N THR A 352 -19.91 0.63 -9.24
CA THR A 352 -20.23 1.60 -8.18
C THR A 352 -21.09 1.00 -7.08
N TYR A 353 -22.02 0.10 -7.44
CA TYR A 353 -22.84 -0.62 -6.47
C TYR A 353 -22.03 -1.70 -5.75
N GLU A 354 -21.15 -2.41 -6.46
CA GLU A 354 -20.25 -3.38 -5.82
C GLU A 354 -19.25 -2.70 -4.87
N ARG A 355 -18.72 -1.52 -5.23
CA ARG A 355 -17.91 -0.68 -4.32
C ARG A 355 -18.67 -0.28 -3.07
N LEU A 356 -19.97 0.05 -3.18
CA LEU A 356 -20.81 0.31 -2.01
C LEU A 356 -20.88 -0.89 -1.07
N LYS A 357 -21.11 -2.10 -1.59
CA LYS A 357 -21.13 -3.32 -0.77
C LYS A 357 -19.80 -3.53 -0.05
N VAL A 358 -18.68 -3.32 -0.73
CA VAL A 358 -17.34 -3.43 -0.14
C VAL A 358 -17.15 -2.46 1.02
N VAL A 359 -17.55 -1.20 0.84
CA VAL A 359 -17.42 -0.16 1.88
C VAL A 359 -18.33 -0.42 3.07
N ILE A 360 -19.57 -0.88 2.84
CA ILE A 360 -20.47 -1.27 3.92
C ILE A 360 -19.95 -2.50 4.67
N GLY A 361 -19.49 -3.52 3.95
CA GLY A 361 -18.87 -4.71 4.54
C GLY A 361 -17.60 -4.40 5.33
N PHE A 362 -16.83 -3.38 4.93
CA PHE A 362 -15.72 -2.87 5.73
C PHE A 362 -16.20 -2.30 7.08
N ILE A 363 -17.23 -1.45 7.07
CA ILE A 363 -17.77 -0.83 8.30
C ILE A 363 -18.33 -1.91 9.23
N GLU A 364 -19.05 -2.89 8.67
CA GLU A 364 -19.58 -4.05 9.40
C GLU A 364 -18.46 -4.86 10.06
N LYS A 365 -17.44 -5.28 9.30
CA LYS A 365 -16.29 -6.05 9.83
C LYS A 365 -15.51 -5.26 10.87
N PHE A 366 -15.31 -3.95 10.66
CA PHE A 366 -14.64 -3.10 11.64
C PHE A 366 -15.47 -2.99 12.94
N LEU A 367 -16.79 -2.80 12.84
CA LEU A 367 -17.65 -2.76 14.03
C LEU A 367 -17.61 -4.09 14.80
N LYS A 368 -17.60 -5.24 14.09
CA LYS A 368 -17.42 -6.56 14.72
C LYS A 368 -16.09 -6.69 15.48
N LEU A 369 -14.98 -6.23 14.88
CA LEU A 369 -13.67 -6.22 15.56
C LEU A 369 -13.67 -5.35 16.82
N LEU A 370 -14.40 -4.22 16.81
CA LEU A 370 -14.57 -3.38 17.99
C LEU A 370 -15.40 -4.11 19.08
N GLU A 371 -16.50 -4.76 18.71
CA GLU A 371 -17.30 -5.56 19.65
C GLU A 371 -16.50 -6.69 20.30
N GLU A 372 -15.64 -7.35 19.53
CA GLU A 372 -14.81 -8.46 20.00
C GLU A 372 -13.64 -7.99 20.89
N LYS A 373 -12.84 -7.03 20.43
CA LYS A 373 -11.58 -6.65 21.10
C LYS A 373 -11.72 -5.48 22.10
N ARG A 374 -12.87 -4.79 22.13
CA ARG A 374 -13.10 -3.59 22.95
C ARG A 374 -14.41 -3.58 23.76
N ALA A 375 -15.02 -4.75 23.99
CA ALA A 375 -16.31 -4.90 24.66
C ALA A 375 -16.49 -4.05 25.95
N ASP A 376 -15.43 -3.86 26.74
CA ASP A 376 -15.45 -3.18 28.04
C ASP A 376 -15.19 -1.66 27.97
N GLU A 377 -14.91 -1.11 26.79
CA GLU A 377 -14.57 0.31 26.64
C GLU A 377 -15.79 1.22 26.83
N LYS A 378 -15.67 2.23 27.71
CA LYS A 378 -16.76 3.18 27.95
C LYS A 378 -16.82 4.22 26.83
N ILE A 379 -17.86 4.14 26.02
CA ILE A 379 -18.07 5.04 24.88
C ILE A 379 -18.84 6.28 25.32
N LYS A 380 -18.28 7.46 25.06
CA LYS A 380 -19.03 8.73 25.21
C LYS A 380 -20.11 8.81 24.13
N LEU A 381 -21.38 8.65 24.51
CA LEU A 381 -22.50 8.65 23.56
C LEU A 381 -22.74 10.02 22.88
N ARG A 382 -22.49 11.11 23.61
CA ARG A 382 -22.56 12.48 23.08
C ARG A 382 -21.14 13.06 23.02
N SER A 383 -20.64 13.35 21.82
CA SER A 383 -19.53 14.29 21.66
C SER A 383 -20.08 15.71 21.92
N LEU A 384 -19.30 16.57 22.56
CA LEU A 384 -19.71 17.95 22.85
C LEU A 384 -19.85 18.73 21.53
N ASP A 385 -21.08 19.14 21.21
CA ASP A 385 -21.50 19.87 20.00
C ASP A 385 -20.96 21.31 19.90
N LYS A 386 -19.79 21.66 20.48
CA LYS A 386 -19.27 23.04 20.43
C LYS A 386 -17.76 23.12 20.20
N GLU A 387 -17.40 23.66 19.04
CA GLU A 387 -16.15 24.36 18.68
C GLU A 387 -14.85 23.55 18.55
N ASN A 388 -14.68 22.37 19.17
CA ASN A 388 -13.46 21.56 19.01
C ASN A 388 -13.68 20.32 18.12
N ILE A 389 -13.75 20.54 16.81
CA ILE A 389 -14.32 19.58 15.84
C ILE A 389 -13.40 18.38 15.51
N TYR A 390 -12.10 18.43 15.84
CA TYR A 390 -11.12 17.44 15.32
C TYR A 390 -10.29 16.68 16.38
N TYR A 391 -10.05 17.23 17.58
CA TYR A 391 -9.13 16.61 18.55
C TYR A 391 -9.79 15.59 19.49
N ASP A 392 -11.11 15.65 19.67
CA ASP A 392 -11.85 14.79 20.60
C ASP A 392 -12.58 13.61 19.92
N ARG A 393 -12.45 13.46 18.59
CA ARG A 393 -13.14 12.37 17.86
C ARG A 393 -12.45 11.04 18.13
N THR A 394 -13.24 10.08 18.59
CA THR A 394 -12.79 8.69 18.79
C THR A 394 -12.89 7.90 17.49
N ILE A 395 -12.26 6.72 17.46
CA ILE A 395 -12.36 5.78 16.34
C ILE A 395 -13.83 5.41 16.02
N TYR A 396 -14.67 5.34 17.06
CA TYR A 396 -16.11 5.13 16.93
C TYR A 396 -16.79 6.30 16.20
N ASP A 397 -16.41 7.55 16.51
CA ASP A 397 -16.98 8.73 15.86
C ASP A 397 -16.60 8.76 14.39
N HIS A 398 -15.35 8.41 14.04
CA HIS A 398 -14.95 8.31 12.63
C HIS A 398 -15.73 7.25 11.87
N LEU A 399 -15.95 6.07 12.47
CA LEU A 399 -16.70 4.98 11.84
C LEU A 399 -18.17 5.35 11.62
N VAL A 400 -18.80 5.97 12.62
CA VAL A 400 -20.19 6.45 12.50
C VAL A 400 -20.30 7.55 11.46
N ASN A 401 -19.36 8.50 11.43
CA ASN A 401 -19.35 9.56 10.42
C ASN A 401 -19.19 9.00 9.01
N MET A 402 -18.31 8.01 8.81
CA MET A 402 -18.15 7.35 7.52
C MET A 402 -19.47 6.75 7.01
N LEU A 403 -20.21 6.02 7.86
CA LEU A 403 -21.53 5.49 7.48
C LEU A 403 -22.54 6.61 7.20
N PHE A 404 -22.54 7.68 8.00
CA PHE A 404 -23.40 8.84 7.79
C PHE A 404 -23.15 9.53 6.45
N GLU A 405 -21.89 9.74 6.06
CA GLU A 405 -21.52 10.32 4.77
C GLU A 405 -21.93 9.43 3.59
N ILE A 406 -21.81 8.10 3.74
CA ILE A 406 -22.32 7.15 2.75
C ILE A 406 -23.85 7.24 2.62
N ILE A 407 -24.58 7.35 3.73
CA ILE A 407 -26.03 7.57 3.72
C ILE A 407 -26.35 8.88 3.01
N CYS A 408 -25.60 9.96 3.28
CA CYS A 408 -25.78 11.24 2.59
C CYS A 408 -25.59 11.07 1.09
N LYS A 409 -24.50 10.43 0.64
CA LYS A 409 -24.24 10.15 -0.80
C LYS A 409 -25.33 9.28 -1.43
N ALA A 410 -25.76 8.22 -0.75
CA ALA A 410 -26.80 7.31 -1.22
C ALA A 410 -28.20 7.96 -1.27
N SER A 411 -28.46 8.93 -0.39
CA SER A 411 -29.74 9.66 -0.35
C SER A 411 -29.99 10.53 -1.59
N PHE A 412 -28.95 10.86 -2.36
CA PHE A 412 -29.08 11.55 -3.65
C PHE A 412 -29.55 10.65 -4.80
N ILE A 413 -29.69 9.34 -4.57
CA ILE A 413 -30.26 8.41 -5.54
C ILE A 413 -31.79 8.51 -5.45
N LYS A 414 -32.42 9.08 -6.49
CA LYS A 414 -33.85 9.41 -6.53
C LYS A 414 -34.72 8.39 -7.25
N SER A 415 -34.20 7.79 -8.33
CA SER A 415 -34.98 6.93 -9.22
C SER A 415 -34.05 5.90 -9.85
N SER A 416 -34.28 4.64 -9.55
CA SER A 416 -33.77 3.49 -10.31
C SER A 416 -34.80 3.06 -11.35
N SER A 417 -34.39 2.21 -12.29
CA SER A 417 -35.28 1.65 -13.33
C SER A 417 -36.44 0.86 -12.71
N SER A 418 -36.29 0.39 -11.46
CA SER A 418 -37.34 -0.22 -10.65
C SER A 418 -37.27 0.21 -9.18
N SER A 419 -38.41 0.36 -8.49
CA SER A 419 -38.45 0.65 -7.04
C SER A 419 -37.77 -0.44 -6.18
N PHE A 420 -37.61 -1.66 -6.69
CA PHE A 420 -36.91 -2.76 -6.01
C PHE A 420 -35.41 -2.52 -5.88
N GLU A 421 -34.77 -1.96 -6.91
CA GLU A 421 -33.33 -1.68 -6.90
C GLU A 421 -32.96 -0.60 -5.87
N LEU A 422 -33.76 0.47 -5.76
CA LEU A 422 -33.57 1.50 -4.76
C LEU A 422 -33.71 0.97 -3.33
N TRP A 423 -34.70 0.09 -3.11
CA TRP A 423 -34.85 -0.63 -1.85
C TRP A 423 -33.63 -1.51 -1.55
N ASN A 424 -33.06 -2.17 -2.56
CA ASN A 424 -31.87 -2.99 -2.37
C ASN A 424 -30.66 -2.17 -1.89
N ILE A 425 -30.49 -0.95 -2.40
CA ILE A 425 -29.42 -0.04 -1.96
C ILE A 425 -29.71 0.51 -0.57
N HIS A 426 -30.82 1.23 -0.42
CA HIS A 426 -31.11 1.99 0.80
C HIS A 426 -31.39 1.06 1.98
N HIS A 427 -32.22 0.03 1.78
CA HIS A 427 -32.61 -0.89 2.84
C HIS A 427 -31.62 -2.06 2.93
N ASN A 428 -31.56 -2.93 1.93
CA ASN A 428 -30.85 -4.21 2.09
C ASN A 428 -29.34 -4.00 2.31
N THR A 429 -28.70 -3.16 1.49
CA THR A 429 -27.25 -2.92 1.57
C THR A 429 -26.88 -2.02 2.74
N ILE A 430 -27.48 -0.83 2.85
CA ILE A 430 -27.02 0.18 3.83
C ILE A 430 -27.68 -0.01 5.19
N TRP A 431 -29.01 -0.04 5.26
CA TRP A 431 -29.73 0.06 6.54
C TRP A 431 -29.78 -1.28 7.29
N SER A 432 -30.12 -2.36 6.57
CA SER A 432 -30.45 -3.66 7.14
C SER A 432 -29.22 -4.33 7.78
N GLU A 433 -28.03 -4.07 7.25
CA GLU A 433 -26.76 -4.57 7.79
C GLU A 433 -26.57 -4.19 9.26
N PHE A 434 -26.92 -2.95 9.63
CA PHE A 434 -26.72 -2.43 10.98
C PHE A 434 -27.99 -2.43 11.85
N PHE A 435 -29.19 -2.39 11.26
CA PHE A 435 -30.46 -2.20 12.01
C PHE A 435 -31.42 -3.39 11.93
N ASN A 436 -31.03 -4.51 11.31
CA ASN A 436 -31.83 -5.74 11.38
C ASN A 436 -31.90 -6.30 12.81
N TYR A 437 -32.95 -7.10 13.06
CA TYR A 437 -33.17 -7.73 14.35
C TYR A 437 -31.97 -8.57 14.79
N GLY A 438 -31.43 -8.31 15.98
CA GLY A 438 -30.28 -9.04 16.53
C GLY A 438 -28.91 -8.57 16.04
N SER A 439 -28.84 -7.68 15.03
CA SER A 439 -27.58 -7.17 14.51
C SER A 439 -27.00 -6.14 15.49
N PHE A 440 -25.73 -6.30 15.92
CA PHE A 440 -25.01 -5.33 16.78
C PHE A 440 -25.77 -4.92 18.06
N ASP A 441 -26.26 -5.90 18.83
CA ASP A 441 -27.01 -5.68 20.08
C ASP A 441 -26.12 -5.53 21.32
N THR A 442 -24.79 -5.53 21.16
CA THR A 442 -23.85 -5.28 22.25
C THR A 442 -23.92 -3.82 22.73
N TYR A 443 -23.18 -3.47 23.79
CA TYR A 443 -23.05 -2.08 24.22
C TYR A 443 -22.47 -1.17 23.12
N ILE A 444 -21.44 -1.64 22.40
CA ILE A 444 -20.76 -0.89 21.35
C ILE A 444 -21.67 -0.72 20.14
N GLY A 445 -22.30 -1.80 19.68
CA GLY A 445 -23.26 -1.76 18.58
C GLY A 445 -24.41 -0.80 18.85
N ARG A 446 -24.99 -0.82 20.06
CA ARG A 446 -26.04 0.13 20.46
C ARG A 446 -25.53 1.58 20.52
N ALA A 447 -24.30 1.80 20.98
CA ALA A 447 -23.67 3.13 20.99
C ALA A 447 -23.45 3.65 19.56
N PHE A 448 -22.98 2.80 18.65
CA PHE A 448 -22.82 3.09 17.22
C PHE A 448 -24.16 3.51 16.58
N LYS A 449 -25.20 2.68 16.73
CA LYS A 449 -26.56 2.96 16.23
C LYS A 449 -27.09 4.27 16.81
N PHE A 450 -26.89 4.52 18.12
CA PHE A 450 -27.33 5.75 18.77
C PHE A 450 -26.69 6.99 18.16
N LYS A 451 -25.36 6.99 18.00
CA LYS A 451 -24.61 8.09 17.40
C LYS A 451 -25.06 8.35 15.96
N LEU A 452 -25.25 7.29 15.15
CA LEU A 452 -25.72 7.44 13.78
C LEU A 452 -27.10 8.09 13.71
N ARG A 453 -28.06 7.61 14.50
CA ARG A 453 -29.41 8.21 14.56
C ARG A 453 -29.35 9.69 14.97
N ARG A 454 -28.42 10.03 15.87
CA ARG A 454 -28.23 11.41 16.31
C ARG A 454 -27.67 12.30 15.20
N LEU A 455 -26.69 11.82 14.42
CA LEU A 455 -26.17 12.57 13.26
C LEU A 455 -27.27 12.81 12.21
N ILE A 456 -28.03 11.75 11.85
CA ILE A 456 -29.16 11.86 10.92
C ILE A 456 -30.18 12.89 11.42
N TYR A 457 -30.56 12.81 12.70
CA TYR A 457 -31.49 13.77 13.29
C TYR A 457 -30.94 15.19 13.29
N ASN A 458 -29.68 15.39 13.67
CA ASN A 458 -29.05 16.71 13.71
C ASN A 458 -29.02 17.34 12.30
N GLU A 459 -28.74 16.56 11.25
CA GLU A 459 -28.73 17.05 9.87
C GLU A 459 -30.13 17.47 9.40
N ILE A 460 -31.17 16.71 9.76
CA ILE A 460 -32.56 17.10 9.49
C ILE A 460 -32.94 18.36 10.28
N LEU A 461 -32.55 18.44 11.56
CA LEU A 461 -32.86 19.57 12.43
C LEU A 461 -32.19 20.86 11.93
N ARG A 462 -30.98 20.77 11.38
CA ARG A 462 -30.24 21.89 10.81
C ARG A 462 -31.01 22.62 9.71
N MET A 463 -31.94 21.94 9.02
CA MET A 463 -32.80 22.58 8.04
C MET A 463 -33.66 23.70 8.64
N ASN A 464 -34.01 23.64 9.94
CA ASN A 464 -34.74 24.73 10.63
C ASN A 464 -33.96 26.06 10.64
N GLU A 465 -32.63 25.96 10.67
CA GLU A 465 -31.71 27.09 10.66
C GLU A 465 -31.26 27.45 9.25
N PHE A 466 -31.15 26.47 8.36
CA PHE A 466 -30.76 26.68 6.97
C PHE A 466 -31.25 25.51 6.09
N PRO A 467 -32.31 25.72 5.29
CA PRO A 467 -32.77 24.75 4.30
C PRO A 467 -31.63 24.33 3.38
N ASN A 468 -31.36 23.03 3.30
CA ASN A 468 -30.23 22.53 2.53
C ASN A 468 -30.55 21.20 1.84
N PHE A 469 -29.88 20.94 0.73
CA PHE A 469 -30.12 19.77 -0.12
C PHE A 469 -29.76 18.44 0.55
N GLN A 470 -28.76 18.44 1.43
CA GLN A 470 -28.27 17.23 2.10
C GLN A 470 -29.28 16.75 3.14
N GLY A 471 -29.71 17.61 4.06
CA GLY A 471 -30.78 17.33 5.03
C GLY A 471 -32.09 16.93 4.36
N ALA A 472 -32.44 17.55 3.23
CA ALA A 472 -33.61 17.18 2.46
C ALA A 472 -33.50 15.78 1.85
N ALA A 473 -32.36 15.44 1.26
CA ALA A 473 -32.10 14.10 0.71
C ALA A 473 -32.11 13.02 1.82
N VAL A 474 -31.44 13.27 2.94
CA VAL A 474 -31.45 12.39 4.12
C VAL A 474 -32.86 12.21 4.69
N LEU A 475 -33.66 13.28 4.73
CA LEU A 475 -35.07 13.18 5.12
C LEU A 475 -35.85 12.27 4.18
N GLY A 476 -35.68 12.45 2.87
CA GLY A 476 -36.29 11.59 1.85
C GLY A 476 -35.89 10.13 2.01
N PHE A 477 -34.61 9.85 2.26
CA PHE A 477 -34.10 8.52 2.55
C PHE A 477 -34.81 7.88 3.76
N CYS A 478 -34.94 8.62 4.87
CA CYS A 478 -35.66 8.14 6.05
C CYS A 478 -37.15 7.90 5.79
N LEU A 479 -37.82 8.80 5.04
CA LEU A 479 -39.23 8.63 4.67
C LEU A 479 -39.43 7.43 3.75
N TYR A 480 -38.48 7.17 2.85
CA TYR A 480 -38.51 6.02 1.96
C TYR A 480 -38.34 4.69 2.71
N LEU A 481 -37.41 4.64 3.66
CA LEU A 481 -37.13 3.45 4.47
C LEU A 481 -38.23 3.14 5.49
N PHE A 482 -38.63 4.13 6.28
CA PHE A 482 -39.54 3.90 7.41
C PHE A 482 -41.02 3.99 7.03
N GLY A 483 -41.32 4.66 5.91
CA GLY A 483 -42.69 4.92 5.48
C GLY A 483 -43.43 5.90 6.40
N PHE A 484 -44.73 6.05 6.15
CA PHE A 484 -45.56 7.10 6.77
C PHE A 484 -46.29 6.68 8.04
N LYS A 485 -46.20 5.41 8.45
CA LYS A 485 -46.89 4.86 9.62
C LYS A 485 -45.88 4.24 10.59
N LEU A 486 -45.94 4.65 11.85
CA LEU A 486 -45.15 4.05 12.92
C LEU A 486 -45.63 2.61 13.17
N ASN A 487 -44.73 1.65 12.98
CA ASN A 487 -44.99 0.27 13.40
C ASN A 487 -44.52 0.08 14.86
N LYS A 488 -45.45 0.22 15.81
CA LYS A 488 -45.16 0.14 17.26
C LYS A 488 -45.01 -1.30 17.78
N ASN A 489 -45.42 -2.31 17.01
CA ASN A 489 -45.61 -3.67 17.50
C ASN A 489 -44.53 -4.67 17.06
N SER A 490 -43.56 -4.29 16.24
CA SER A 490 -42.45 -5.18 15.85
C SER A 490 -41.22 -4.98 16.75
N GLY A 491 -40.77 -6.05 17.40
CA GLY A 491 -39.53 -6.04 18.21
C GLY A 491 -38.30 -5.59 17.43
N ALA A 492 -38.28 -5.84 16.11
CA ALA A 492 -37.28 -5.39 15.15
C ALA A 492 -37.21 -3.86 14.95
N TYR A 493 -38.20 -3.09 15.40
CA TYR A 493 -38.26 -1.64 15.19
C TYR A 493 -37.79 -0.83 16.41
N ARG A 494 -37.44 -1.45 17.54
CA ARG A 494 -37.10 -0.70 18.77
C ARG A 494 -35.97 0.31 18.57
N ASP A 495 -34.96 -0.06 17.79
CA ASP A 495 -33.80 0.80 17.51
C ASP A 495 -34.12 1.95 16.53
N THR A 496 -35.20 1.85 15.75
CA THR A 496 -35.53 2.82 14.70
C THR A 496 -36.73 3.71 15.06
N ILE A 497 -37.59 3.29 16.00
CA ILE A 497 -38.79 4.02 16.45
C ILE A 497 -38.47 5.47 16.82
N ALA A 498 -37.38 5.69 17.57
CA ALA A 498 -37.03 7.04 18.03
C ALA A 498 -36.72 7.96 16.85
N LEU A 499 -35.92 7.50 15.87
CA LEU A 499 -35.60 8.27 14.68
C LEU A 499 -36.84 8.46 13.80
N HIS A 500 -37.61 7.40 13.55
CA HIS A 500 -38.82 7.44 12.74
C HIS A 500 -39.86 8.42 13.28
N THR A 501 -40.09 8.42 14.60
CA THR A 501 -41.02 9.34 15.26
C THR A 501 -40.61 10.79 15.02
N VAL A 502 -39.32 11.08 15.17
CA VAL A 502 -38.80 12.44 15.03
C VAL A 502 -38.81 12.89 13.57
N VAL A 503 -38.48 12.00 12.63
CA VAL A 503 -38.59 12.24 11.19
C VAL A 503 -40.03 12.60 10.80
N LEU A 504 -41.02 11.79 11.18
CA LEU A 504 -42.42 12.07 10.85
C LEU A 504 -42.92 13.36 11.49
N ASN A 505 -42.55 13.62 12.76
CA ASN A 505 -42.93 14.85 13.44
C ASN A 505 -42.30 16.09 12.77
N TRP A 506 -41.05 16.00 12.32
CA TRP A 506 -40.40 17.09 11.61
C TRP A 506 -41.07 17.32 10.25
N THR A 507 -41.30 16.26 9.47
CA THR A 507 -41.97 16.34 8.15
C THR A 507 -43.37 16.92 8.29
N LYS A 508 -44.15 16.45 9.26
CA LYS A 508 -45.52 16.95 9.48
C LYS A 508 -45.55 18.45 9.71
N LYS A 509 -44.65 18.97 10.57
CA LYS A 509 -44.64 20.38 10.94
C LYS A 509 -44.05 21.30 9.86
N ASN A 510 -43.01 20.85 9.18
CA ASN A 510 -42.14 21.75 8.41
C ASN A 510 -42.24 21.56 6.89
N PHE A 511 -42.75 20.43 6.38
CA PHE A 511 -42.65 20.11 4.95
C PHE A 511 -43.45 21.06 4.06
N ALA A 512 -44.70 21.38 4.42
CA ALA A 512 -45.52 22.31 3.64
C ALA A 512 -44.86 23.69 3.53
N ALA A 513 -44.32 24.17 4.65
CA ALA A 513 -43.59 25.43 4.71
C ALA A 513 -42.30 25.37 3.87
N LEU A 514 -41.54 24.28 3.94
CA LEU A 514 -40.35 24.07 3.11
C LEU A 514 -40.71 24.06 1.62
N TYR A 515 -41.83 23.47 1.23
CA TYR A 515 -42.27 23.40 -0.16
C TYR A 515 -42.74 24.76 -0.71
N GLU A 516 -43.43 25.56 0.10
CA GLU A 516 -43.92 26.89 -0.30
C GLU A 516 -42.77 27.88 -0.53
N PHE A 517 -41.83 27.94 0.41
CA PHE A 517 -40.73 28.92 0.39
C PHE A 517 -39.53 28.37 -0.42
N ASN A 518 -39.15 27.11 -0.21
CA ASN A 518 -37.95 26.49 -0.80
C ASN A 518 -38.27 25.22 -1.62
N PRO A 519 -39.05 25.31 -2.72
CA PRO A 519 -39.60 24.16 -3.43
C PRO A 519 -38.53 23.17 -3.94
N LYS A 520 -37.41 23.69 -4.48
CA LYS A 520 -36.31 22.84 -4.98
C LYS A 520 -35.68 21.97 -3.90
N VAL A 521 -35.66 22.46 -2.66
CA VAL A 521 -35.15 21.70 -1.50
C VAL A 521 -36.21 20.68 -1.05
N ALA A 522 -37.48 21.08 -0.97
CA ALA A 522 -38.57 20.17 -0.63
C ALA A 522 -38.75 19.00 -1.62
N GLU A 523 -38.60 19.26 -2.92
CA GLU A 523 -38.60 18.23 -3.98
C GLU A 523 -37.50 17.18 -3.82
N ARG A 524 -36.47 17.46 -3.02
CA ARG A 524 -35.39 16.50 -2.74
C ARG A 524 -35.74 15.51 -1.65
N CYS A 525 -36.69 15.86 -0.79
CA CYS A 525 -37.28 14.95 0.18
C CYS A 525 -38.20 13.90 -0.48
N LEU A 526 -38.65 14.14 -1.72
CA LEU A 526 -39.52 13.25 -2.47
C LEU A 526 -38.65 12.30 -3.32
N ILE A 527 -38.60 11.03 -2.90
CA ILE A 527 -37.83 9.95 -3.54
C ILE A 527 -38.79 8.98 -4.24
N ASP A 528 -38.40 8.51 -5.43
CA ASP A 528 -39.13 7.51 -6.21
C ASP A 528 -40.60 7.92 -6.42
N ASN A 529 -41.55 7.04 -6.11
CA ASN A 529 -42.99 7.24 -6.31
C ASN A 529 -43.65 8.18 -5.27
N MET A 530 -42.90 9.09 -4.65
CA MET A 530 -43.43 10.09 -3.71
C MET A 530 -43.78 11.39 -4.42
N THR A 531 -44.98 11.90 -4.18
CA THR A 531 -45.49 13.16 -4.71
C THR A 531 -46.11 13.99 -3.59
N TYR A 532 -46.14 15.31 -3.76
CA TYR A 532 -46.81 16.22 -2.83
C TYR A 532 -48.05 16.83 -3.48
N ASP A 533 -49.19 16.69 -2.79
CA ASP A 533 -50.48 17.26 -3.18
C ASP A 533 -50.67 18.55 -2.37
N HIS A 534 -50.44 19.69 -3.04
CA HIS A 534 -50.44 21.02 -2.42
C HIS A 534 -51.81 21.41 -1.88
N GLU A 535 -52.90 21.07 -2.59
CA GLU A 535 -54.27 21.44 -2.20
C GLU A 535 -54.69 20.68 -0.93
N LYS A 536 -54.39 19.38 -0.89
CA LYS A 536 -54.77 18.53 0.26
C LYS A 536 -53.69 18.47 1.33
N ARG A 537 -52.54 19.14 1.12
CA ARG A 537 -51.39 19.20 2.03
C ARG A 537 -50.98 17.81 2.51
N ARG A 538 -50.71 16.93 1.55
CA ARG A 538 -50.36 15.53 1.84
C ARG A 538 -49.28 15.01 0.92
N ILE A 539 -48.35 14.25 1.49
CA ILE A 539 -47.37 13.49 0.75
C ILE A 539 -48.02 12.14 0.40
N THR A 540 -47.96 11.76 -0.87
CA THR A 540 -48.52 10.51 -1.37
C THR A 540 -47.40 9.64 -1.94
N ARG A 541 -47.35 8.38 -1.51
CA ARG A 541 -46.46 7.36 -2.07
C ARG A 541 -47.29 6.32 -2.80
N ALA A 542 -47.02 6.13 -4.09
CA ALA A 542 -47.62 5.07 -4.87
C ALA A 542 -46.79 3.78 -4.77
N PHE A 543 -47.45 2.65 -4.55
CA PHE A 543 -46.86 1.32 -4.67
C PHE A 543 -47.58 0.57 -5.76
N THR A 544 -46.84 0.09 -6.75
CA THR A 544 -47.33 -0.96 -7.64
C THR A 544 -47.39 -2.26 -6.82
N GLY A 545 -48.58 -2.83 -6.66
CA GLY A 545 -48.75 -4.12 -6.00
C GLY A 545 -48.04 -5.26 -6.74
N ASN A 546 -48.16 -6.47 -6.18
CA ASN A 546 -47.68 -7.75 -6.74
C ASN A 546 -47.80 -7.76 -8.29
N PRO A 547 -46.79 -8.17 -9.08
CA PRO A 547 -46.81 -8.08 -10.55
C PRO A 547 -48.05 -8.70 -11.23
N LEU A 548 -48.77 -9.56 -10.51
CA LEU A 548 -50.02 -10.22 -10.91
C LEU A 548 -51.28 -9.34 -10.71
N ASN A 549 -51.29 -8.43 -9.73
CA ASN A 549 -52.38 -7.48 -9.48
C ASN A 549 -51.88 -6.06 -9.73
N ARG A 550 -52.24 -5.50 -10.90
CA ARG A 550 -51.86 -4.14 -11.36
C ARG A 550 -52.48 -2.98 -10.55
N GLU A 551 -53.00 -3.24 -9.35
CA GLU A 551 -53.59 -2.21 -8.50
C GLU A 551 -52.49 -1.39 -7.82
N ILE A 552 -52.53 -0.08 -8.06
CA ILE A 552 -51.63 0.88 -7.41
C ILE A 552 -52.22 1.22 -6.05
N THR A 553 -51.51 0.89 -4.97
CA THR A 553 -51.89 1.28 -3.61
C THR A 553 -51.24 2.61 -3.26
N TYR A 554 -52.02 3.56 -2.76
CA TYR A 554 -51.52 4.87 -2.33
C TYR A 554 -51.47 4.95 -0.81
N TYR A 555 -50.32 5.38 -0.27
CA TYR A 555 -50.16 5.75 1.13
C TYR A 555 -50.07 7.26 1.24
N HIS A 556 -50.89 7.84 2.12
CA HIS A 556 -50.95 9.27 2.34
C HIS A 556 -50.37 9.65 3.71
N PHE A 557 -49.74 10.82 3.77
CA PHE A 557 -49.24 11.44 4.98
C PHE A 557 -49.59 12.93 5.00
N ASP A 558 -50.49 13.32 5.89
CA ASP A 558 -50.95 14.70 6.00
C ASP A 558 -49.92 15.57 6.75
N VAL A 559 -49.67 16.77 6.22
CA VAL A 559 -48.75 17.76 6.80
C VAL A 559 -49.51 18.99 7.28
N ASP A 560 -48.95 19.67 8.28
CA ASP A 560 -49.52 20.86 8.87
C ASP A 560 -49.48 22.04 7.87
N PRO A 561 -50.31 23.09 8.07
CA PRO A 561 -50.25 24.29 7.24
C PRO A 561 -48.86 24.93 7.26
N PRO A 562 -48.44 25.58 6.17
CA PRO A 562 -47.15 26.24 6.11
C PRO A 562 -47.03 27.36 7.16
N HIS A 563 -45.84 27.50 7.72
CA HIS A 563 -45.49 28.52 8.70
C HIS A 563 -44.32 29.38 8.17
N GLU A 564 -44.20 30.61 8.62
CA GLU A 564 -43.24 31.57 8.02
C GLU A 564 -41.76 31.35 8.40
N ASN A 565 -41.41 30.33 9.20
CA ASN A 565 -40.03 30.11 9.65
C ASN A 565 -39.00 29.95 8.51
N PHE A 566 -39.42 29.53 7.31
CA PHE A 566 -38.54 29.34 6.15
C PHE A 566 -38.51 30.54 5.19
N LYS A 567 -39.46 31.48 5.32
CA LYS A 567 -39.56 32.69 4.49
C LYS A 567 -38.32 33.59 4.54
N LYS A 568 -37.54 33.49 5.62
CA LYS A 568 -36.29 34.24 5.82
C LYS A 568 -35.13 33.77 4.93
N PHE A 569 -35.31 32.71 4.15
CA PHE A 569 -34.32 32.13 3.24
C PHE A 569 -34.72 32.16 1.76
N ASP A 570 -35.91 32.70 1.46
CA ASP A 570 -36.30 33.08 0.09
C ASP A 570 -35.55 34.33 -0.34
#